data_AF-A0A2V8KPU6-F1
#
_entry.id   AF-A0A2V8KPU6-F1
#
_cell.length_a   1.000
_cell.length_b   1.000
_cell.length_c   1.000
_cell.angle_alpha   90.00
_cell.angle_beta   90.00
_cell.angle_gamma   90.00
#
_symmetry.space_group_name_H-M   'P 1'
#
loop_
_entity.id
_entity.type
_entity.pdbx_description
1 polymer ?
#
loop_
_entity_poly.entity_id
_entity_poly.type
_entity_poly.pdbx_seq_one_letter_code
_entity_poly.pdbx_strand_id
1 'polypeptide(L)'
;MTNRIDRSRALWNRQDANLESDETLAQLLDRGEMTVWRELYRLARTDVQLRRRIERIVLNVPLTMPHLWLAALASLGEPVDWNAPIPDYFQSTTL
;
A
#
# COMPACT_ATOMS: atom_id res chain seq x y z
N MET A 1 -13.71 28.16 3.26
CA MET A 1 -12.90 27.21 4.05
C MET A 1 -13.31 25.79 3.63
N THR A 2 -13.03 25.43 2.38
CA THR A 2 -13.59 24.22 1.75
C THR A 2 -12.67 23.04 2.04
N ASN A 3 -13.26 22.02 2.65
CA ASN A 3 -12.59 21.04 3.48
C ASN A 3 -11.54 20.21 2.74
N ARG A 4 -10.38 20.03 3.38
CA ARG A 4 -9.36 19.00 3.04
C ARG A 4 -10.00 17.60 2.89
N ILE A 5 -11.12 17.37 3.57
CA ILE A 5 -11.94 16.15 3.54
C ILE A 5 -12.68 15.99 2.20
N ASP A 6 -13.22 17.06 1.62
CA ASP A 6 -13.89 16.97 0.30
C ASP A 6 -12.89 16.73 -0.82
N ARG A 7 -11.68 17.32 -0.72
CA ARG A 7 -10.58 17.02 -1.65
C ARG A 7 -10.10 15.57 -1.54
N SER A 8 -10.05 15.04 -0.32
CA SER A 8 -9.71 13.63 -0.07
C SER A 8 -10.77 12.72 -0.67
N ARG A 9 -12.07 12.97 -0.42
CA ARG A 9 -13.18 12.19 -1.02
C ARG A 9 -13.20 12.26 -2.55
N ALA A 10 -12.93 13.41 -3.15
CA ALA A 10 -12.88 13.55 -4.61
C ALA A 10 -11.69 12.80 -5.24
N LEU A 11 -10.55 12.73 -4.54
CA LEU A 11 -9.42 11.89 -4.93
C LEU A 11 -9.77 10.40 -4.76
N TRP A 12 -10.43 10.02 -3.67
CA TRP A 12 -10.84 8.64 -3.40
C TRP A 12 -11.89 8.12 -4.39
N ASN A 13 -12.93 8.88 -4.70
CA ASN A 13 -13.92 8.48 -5.71
C ASN A 13 -13.30 8.29 -7.11
N ARG A 14 -12.22 9.02 -7.41
CA ARG A 14 -11.46 8.86 -8.66
C ARG A 14 -10.46 7.69 -8.57
N GLN A 15 -10.03 7.32 -7.36
CA GLN A 15 -9.13 6.19 -7.09
C GLN A 15 -9.85 4.85 -6.93
N ASP A 16 -11.11 4.80 -6.52
CA ASP A 16 -11.92 3.57 -6.47
C ASP A 16 -11.97 2.92 -7.87
N ALA A 17 -12.11 3.75 -8.92
CA ALA A 17 -11.98 3.34 -10.32
C ALA A 17 -10.54 3.00 -10.77
N ASN A 18 -9.52 3.31 -9.97
CA ASN A 18 -8.10 3.25 -10.34
C ASN A 18 -7.28 2.24 -9.49
N LEU A 19 -7.85 1.73 -8.39
CA LEU A 19 -7.23 0.69 -7.56
C LEU A 19 -7.15 -0.66 -8.30
N GLU A 20 -7.79 -0.83 -9.45
CA GLU A 20 -7.59 -2.00 -10.32
C GLU A 20 -6.15 -2.10 -10.85
N SER A 21 -5.43 -0.98 -10.97
CA SER A 21 -4.04 -0.98 -11.45
C SER A 21 -3.05 -1.19 -10.30
N ASP A 22 -2.16 -2.17 -10.46
CA ASP A 22 -1.06 -2.43 -9.51
C ASP A 22 -0.05 -1.26 -9.45
N GLU A 23 0.10 -0.49 -10.54
CA GLU A 23 0.95 0.72 -10.54
C GLU A 23 0.38 1.82 -9.63
N THR A 24 -0.93 2.07 -9.74
CA THR A 24 -1.60 3.06 -8.88
C THR A 24 -1.52 2.63 -7.43
N LEU A 25 -1.77 1.34 -7.15
CA LEU A 25 -1.67 0.81 -5.80
C LEU A 25 -0.24 0.97 -5.25
N ALA A 26 0.79 0.64 -6.04
CA ALA A 26 2.19 0.84 -5.63
C ALA A 26 2.51 2.30 -5.28
N GLN A 27 2.05 3.27 -6.09
CA GLN A 27 2.23 4.69 -5.80
C GLN A 27 1.53 5.12 -4.50
N LEU A 28 0.36 4.55 -4.19
CA LEU A 28 -0.35 4.85 -2.93
C LEU A 28 0.34 4.25 -1.72
N LEU A 29 0.90 3.05 -1.86
CA LEU A 29 1.71 2.42 -0.81
C LEU A 29 2.98 3.24 -0.54
N ASP A 30 3.57 3.84 -1.58
CA ASP A 30 4.80 4.63 -1.48
C ASP A 30 4.61 6.08 -1.01
N ARG A 31 3.43 6.68 -1.24
CA ARG A 31 3.20 8.13 -1.05
C ARG A 31 3.38 8.67 0.37
N GLY A 32 3.55 7.82 1.39
CA GLY A 32 3.79 8.23 2.78
C GLY A 32 2.66 9.00 3.48
N GLU A 33 1.53 9.24 2.81
CA GLU A 33 0.43 10.03 3.36
C GLU A 33 -0.41 9.19 4.32
N MET A 34 -0.34 9.50 5.61
CA MET A 34 -1.03 8.76 6.68
C MET A 34 -2.56 8.64 6.48
N THR A 35 -3.20 9.62 5.84
CA THR A 35 -4.62 9.53 5.47
C THR A 35 -4.89 8.50 4.39
N VAL A 36 -3.99 8.37 3.42
CA VAL A 36 -4.05 7.34 2.37
C VAL A 36 -3.87 5.97 2.99
N TRP A 37 -2.88 5.82 3.86
CA TRP A 37 -2.57 4.55 4.51
C TRP A 37 -3.70 4.04 5.41
N ARG A 38 -4.29 4.90 6.23
CA ARG A 38 -5.42 4.51 7.10
C ARG A 38 -6.60 3.99 6.29
N GLU A 39 -6.88 4.61 5.15
CA GLU A 39 -7.99 4.20 4.31
C GLU A 39 -7.70 2.91 3.56
N LEU A 40 -6.49 2.75 3.00
CA LEU A 40 -6.05 1.48 2.42
C LEU A 40 -6.12 0.34 3.44
N TYR A 41 -5.65 0.58 4.66
CA TYR A 41 -5.76 -0.40 5.74
C TYR A 41 -7.22 -0.73 6.06
N ARG A 42 -8.11 0.27 6.11
CA ARG A 42 -9.55 0.08 6.33
C ARG A 42 -10.17 -0.80 5.25
N LEU A 43 -9.83 -0.59 3.97
CA LEU A 43 -10.32 -1.40 2.86
C LEU A 43 -9.75 -2.83 2.93
N ALA A 44 -8.45 -2.96 3.20
CA ALA A 44 -7.77 -4.24 3.31
C ALA A 44 -8.35 -5.14 4.42
N ARG A 45 -8.94 -4.57 5.48
CA ARG A 45 -9.63 -5.35 6.52
C ARG A 45 -10.76 -6.23 5.98
N THR A 46 -11.46 -5.78 4.95
CA THR A 46 -12.63 -6.46 4.39
C THR A 46 -12.35 -7.13 3.05
N ASP A 47 -11.22 -6.84 2.41
CA ASP A 47 -10.90 -7.32 1.07
C ASP A 47 -9.63 -8.18 1.06
N VAL A 48 -9.81 -9.49 0.91
CA VAL A 48 -8.72 -10.48 0.82
C VAL A 48 -7.91 -10.30 -0.46
N GLN A 49 -8.54 -9.93 -1.59
CA GLN A 49 -7.84 -9.78 -2.86
C GLN A 49 -6.95 -8.55 -2.84
N LEU A 50 -7.42 -7.46 -2.22
CA LEU A 50 -6.59 -6.28 -1.99
C LEU A 50 -5.36 -6.63 -1.13
N ARG A 51 -5.51 -7.42 -0.06
CA ARG A 51 -4.36 -7.86 0.76
C ARG A 51 -3.32 -8.63 -0.05
N ARG A 52 -3.76 -9.60 -0.85
CA ARG A 52 -2.86 -10.37 -1.75
C ARG A 52 -2.14 -9.50 -2.77
N ARG A 53 -2.81 -8.47 -3.29
CA ARG A 53 -2.21 -7.51 -4.22
C ARG A 53 -1.18 -6.62 -3.53
N ILE A 54 -1.50 -6.11 -2.34
CA ILE A 54 -0.55 -5.36 -1.51
C ILE A 54 0.69 -6.21 -1.23
N GLU A 55 0.52 -7.45 -0.78
CA GLU A 55 1.62 -8.38 -0.53
C GLU A 55 2.50 -8.56 -1.77
N ARG A 56 1.87 -8.86 -2.93
CA ARG A 56 2.59 -9.00 -4.20
C ARG A 56 3.41 -7.75 -4.52
N ILE A 57 2.83 -6.56 -4.39
CA ILE A 57 3.53 -5.31 -4.69
C ILE A 57 4.69 -5.11 -3.73
N VAL A 58 4.47 -5.30 -2.42
CA VAL A 58 5.52 -5.13 -1.39
C VAL A 58 6.71 -6.05 -1.63
N LEU A 59 6.49 -7.27 -2.14
CA LEU A 59 7.54 -8.24 -2.43
C LEU A 59 8.24 -8.03 -3.78
N ASN A 60 7.67 -7.24 -4.70
CA ASN A 60 8.19 -7.12 -6.08
C ASN A 60 8.53 -5.69 -6.50
N VAL A 61 8.06 -4.68 -5.78
CA VAL A 61 8.28 -3.27 -6.10
C VAL A 61 9.10 -2.63 -4.97
N PRO A 62 10.15 -1.87 -5.29
CA PRO A 62 10.85 -1.08 -4.30
C PRO A 62 9.91 -0.01 -3.72
N LEU A 63 9.59 -0.12 -2.44
CA LEU A 63 8.77 0.85 -1.70
C LEU A 63 9.60 1.49 -0.59
N THR A 64 9.28 2.73 -0.24
CA THR A 64 9.93 3.45 0.88
C THR A 64 9.78 2.74 2.23
N MET A 65 8.64 2.09 2.48
CA MET A 65 8.32 1.46 3.78
C MET A 65 7.63 0.09 3.63
N PRO A 66 8.31 -0.93 3.07
CA PRO A 66 7.71 -2.22 2.76
C PRO A 66 7.36 -3.01 4.03
N HIS A 67 8.24 -2.98 5.04
CA HIS A 67 8.04 -3.65 6.33
C HIS A 67 6.81 -3.16 7.10
N LEU A 68 6.43 -1.89 6.92
CA LEU A 68 5.19 -1.37 7.52
C LEU A 68 3.97 -2.08 6.95
N TRP A 69 3.94 -2.29 5.63
CA TRP A 69 2.84 -2.97 4.96
C TRP A 69 2.82 -4.46 5.28
N LEU A 70 3.98 -5.11 5.41
CA LEU A 70 4.06 -6.48 5.93
C LEU A 70 3.50 -6.58 7.36
N ALA A 71 3.85 -5.65 8.25
CA ALA A 71 3.28 -5.61 9.61
C ALA A 71 1.77 -5.38 9.60
N ALA A 72 1.27 -4.53 8.70
CA ALA A 72 -0.15 -4.32 8.52
C ALA A 72 -0.86 -5.61 8.05
N LEU A 73 -0.31 -6.33 7.06
CA LEU A 73 -0.86 -7.61 6.61
C LEU A 73 -0.86 -8.67 7.71
N ALA A 74 0.24 -8.79 8.46
CA ALA A 74 0.33 -9.70 9.60
C ALA A 74 -0.73 -9.38 10.68
N SER A 75 -0.96 -8.08 10.97
CA SER A 75 -2.01 -7.66 11.91
C SER A 75 -3.44 -7.97 11.44
N LEU A 76 -3.62 -8.14 10.13
CA LEU A 76 -4.88 -8.56 9.51
C LEU A 76 -5.03 -10.09 9.43
N GLY A 77 -4.04 -10.84 9.93
CA GLY A 77 -4.04 -12.30 9.99
C GLY A 77 -3.47 -12.98 8.74
N GLU A 78 -2.85 -12.23 7.81
CA GLU A 78 -2.16 -12.84 6.68
C GLU A 78 -0.83 -13.48 7.12
N PRO A 79 -0.49 -14.66 6.59
CA PRO A 79 0.79 -15.30 6.85
C PRO A 79 1.89 -14.54 6.13
N VAL A 80 2.73 -13.81 6.88
CA VAL A 80 3.83 -13.02 6.33
C VAL A 80 5.15 -13.75 6.56
N ASP A 81 5.90 -13.98 5.47
CA ASP A 81 7.30 -14.41 5.55
C ASP A 81 8.22 -13.19 5.72
N TRP A 82 8.74 -13.03 6.93
CA TRP A 82 9.65 -11.94 7.29
C TRP A 82 11.07 -12.11 6.73
N ASN A 83 11.40 -13.29 6.20
CA ASN A 83 12.70 -13.55 5.59
C ASN A 83 12.66 -13.45 4.06
N ALA A 84 11.48 -13.19 3.49
CA ALA A 84 11.35 -13.00 2.06
C ALA A 84 12.22 -11.81 1.61
N PRO A 85 12.95 -11.93 0.48
CA PRO A 85 13.76 -10.84 -0.03
C PRO A 85 12.84 -9.70 -0.47
N ILE A 86 13.07 -8.50 0.07
CA ILE A 86 12.32 -7.28 -0.25
C ILE A 86 13.21 -6.39 -1.14
N PRO A 87 12.68 -5.87 -2.26
CA PRO A 87 13.43 -4.96 -3.12
C PRO A 87 13.89 -3.69 -2.39
N ASP A 88 15.15 -3.32 -2.56
CA ASP A 88 15.72 -2.10 -1.96
C ASP A 88 15.28 -0.85 -2.74
N TYR A 89 14.58 0.05 -2.04
CA TYR A 89 14.12 1.34 -2.56
C TYR A 89 15.27 2.25 -3.01
N PHE A 90 16.37 2.25 -2.25
CA PHE A 90 17.48 3.17 -2.48
C PHE A 90 18.51 2.63 -3.48
N GLN A 91 18.30 1.43 -4.04
CA GLN A 91 19.26 0.72 -4.88
C GLN A 91 20.69 0.76 -4.29
N SER A 92 20.84 0.52 -2.99
CA SER A 92 22.15 0.41 -2.33
C SER A 92 22.90 -0.87 -2.72
N THR A 93 22.37 -1.67 -3.65
CA THR A 93 23.02 -2.85 -4.19
C THR A 93 23.35 -2.64 -5.66
N THR A 94 24.33 -1.80 -5.92
CA THR A 94 25.20 -1.99 -7.09
C THR A 94 26.60 -2.24 -6.53
N LEU A 95 27.10 -3.46 -6.77
CA LEU A 95 28.49 -3.88 -6.56
C LEU A 95 29.48 -2.97 -7.29
#